data_AF-F7KJQ9-F1
#
_entry.id   AF-F7KJQ9-F1
#
_cell.length_a   1.000
_cell.length_b   1.000
_cell.length_c   1.000
_cell.angle_alpha   90.00
_cell.angle_beta   90.00
_cell.angle_gamma   90.00
#
_symmetry.space_group_name_H-M   'P 1'
#
loop_
_entity.id
_entity.type
_entity.pdbx_description
1 polymer ?
#
loop_
_entity_poly.entity_id
_entity_poly.type
_entity_poly.pdbx_seq_one_letter_code
_entity_poly.pdbx_strand_id
1 'polypeptide(L)'
;MANTIITIGRQFGSGGHEIGKIAAKELGIECYDSRLIQMASEKSCIGMEHLKPVDEKRANPWLYTVPSDYSNEMTGFGLPMNDMLFNVQSQVIRQLADRESCIIVGRCADSVLESYPNVISVFIRANMPERIKRITERQNISSREAESLIKKRDKDRSLYYNFFTDKKWGRAESYDIVLNSTTLGVDRCVQIICSLVKKTV
;
A
#
# COMPACT_ATOMS: atom_id res chain seq x y z
N MET A 1 -16.41 -13.25 15.30
CA MET A 1 -14.97 -13.58 15.24
C MET A 1 -14.23 -12.34 14.79
N ALA A 2 -12.99 -12.13 15.21
CA ALA A 2 -12.24 -10.97 14.77
C ALA A 2 -11.69 -11.18 13.36
N ASN A 3 -11.75 -10.14 12.52
CA ASN A 3 -11.27 -10.18 11.15
C ASN A 3 -9.75 -10.35 11.11
N THR A 4 -9.23 -11.15 10.18
CA THR A 4 -7.78 -11.25 9.94
C THR A 4 -7.41 -10.33 8.80
N ILE A 5 -6.47 -9.40 9.06
CA ILE A 5 -6.03 -8.41 8.09
C ILE A 5 -4.57 -8.67 7.74
N ILE A 6 -4.27 -8.78 6.45
CA ILE A 6 -2.88 -8.81 5.96
C ILE A 6 -2.60 -7.50 5.26
N THR A 7 -1.56 -6.79 5.68
CA THR A 7 -1.11 -5.57 5.00
C THR A 7 0.16 -5.87 4.20
N ILE A 8 0.26 -5.33 2.98
CA ILE A 8 1.37 -5.59 2.07
C ILE A 8 2.06 -4.28 1.67
N GLY A 9 3.23 -4.05 2.26
CA GLY A 9 4.25 -3.14 1.76
C GLY A 9 5.06 -3.80 0.63
N ARG A 10 5.59 -3.01 -0.31
CA ARG A 10 6.25 -3.57 -1.50
C ARG A 10 7.12 -2.60 -2.27
N GLN A 11 8.26 -3.10 -2.73
CA GLN A 11 9.07 -2.46 -3.76
C GLN A 11 8.37 -2.48 -5.13
N PHE A 12 8.55 -1.44 -5.95
CA PHE A 12 7.97 -1.39 -7.29
C PHE A 12 8.58 -2.44 -8.21
N GLY A 13 7.78 -3.27 -8.88
CA GLY A 13 8.28 -4.38 -9.71
C GLY A 13 8.66 -5.66 -8.93
N SER A 14 8.43 -5.71 -7.62
CA SER A 14 8.67 -6.92 -6.81
C SER A 14 7.64 -8.04 -7.01
N GLY A 15 6.51 -7.77 -7.67
CA GLY A 15 5.38 -8.70 -7.74
C GLY A 15 4.46 -8.65 -6.50
N GLY A 16 4.74 -7.81 -5.49
CA GLY A 16 3.93 -7.78 -4.26
C GLY A 16 2.42 -7.51 -4.47
N HIS A 17 2.06 -6.79 -5.54
CA HIS A 17 0.67 -6.57 -5.93
C HIS A 17 -0.02 -7.86 -6.44
N GLU A 18 0.68 -8.59 -7.30
CA GLU A 18 0.21 -9.87 -7.85
C GLU A 18 0.10 -10.91 -6.74
N ILE A 19 1.14 -11.01 -5.91
CA ILE A 19 1.17 -11.89 -4.73
C ILE A 19 -0.04 -11.62 -3.83
N GLY A 20 -0.36 -10.36 -3.52
CA GLY A 20 -1.52 -10.01 -2.70
C GLY A 20 -2.85 -10.45 -3.32
N LYS A 21 -3.03 -10.25 -4.64
CA LYS A 21 -4.25 -10.67 -5.34
C LYS A 21 -4.43 -12.17 -5.38
N ILE A 22 -3.36 -12.91 -5.64
CA ILE A 22 -3.42 -14.38 -5.68
C ILE A 22 -3.69 -14.92 -4.28
N ALA A 23 -2.99 -14.42 -3.25
CA ALA A 23 -3.23 -14.84 -1.87
C ALA A 23 -4.66 -14.56 -1.40
N ALA A 24 -5.20 -13.39 -1.71
CA ALA A 24 -6.59 -13.06 -1.38
C ALA A 24 -7.59 -14.01 -2.06
N LYS A 25 -7.35 -14.33 -3.34
CA LYS A 25 -8.14 -15.31 -4.08
C LYS A 25 -8.07 -16.71 -3.45
N GLU A 26 -6.89 -17.18 -3.06
CA GLU A 26 -6.71 -18.49 -2.40
C GLU A 26 -7.40 -18.56 -1.02
N LEU A 27 -7.38 -17.45 -0.29
CA LEU A 27 -8.02 -17.34 1.03
C LEU A 27 -9.54 -17.08 0.94
N GLY A 28 -10.07 -16.76 -0.24
CA GLY A 28 -11.48 -16.39 -0.42
C GLY A 28 -11.85 -15.05 0.23
N ILE A 29 -10.91 -14.11 0.29
CA ILE A 29 -11.09 -12.77 0.88
C ILE A 29 -10.79 -11.67 -0.14
N GLU A 30 -11.20 -10.43 0.17
CA GLU A 30 -10.97 -9.29 -0.72
C GLU A 30 -9.53 -8.77 -0.66
N CYS A 31 -9.04 -8.23 -1.78
CA CYS A 31 -7.76 -7.53 -1.87
C CYS A 31 -7.98 -6.05 -2.25
N TYR A 32 -7.73 -5.16 -1.30
CA TYR A 32 -7.86 -3.72 -1.47
C TYR A 32 -6.53 -3.08 -1.90
N ASP A 33 -6.51 -2.53 -3.12
CA ASP A 33 -5.35 -1.91 -3.76
C ASP A 33 -5.66 -0.46 -4.23
N SER A 34 -5.57 -0.21 -5.53
CA SER A 34 -6.20 0.91 -6.26
C SER A 34 -7.67 1.17 -5.91
N ARG A 35 -8.44 0.18 -5.43
CA ARG A 35 -9.82 0.43 -4.98
C ARG A 35 -9.89 1.40 -3.79
N LEU A 36 -8.85 1.48 -2.95
CA LEU A 36 -8.84 2.38 -1.78
C LEU A 36 -8.94 3.85 -2.17
N ILE A 37 -8.27 4.27 -3.25
CA ILE A 37 -8.36 5.67 -3.71
C ILE A 37 -9.75 5.98 -4.28
N GLN A 38 -10.39 5.01 -4.96
CA GLN A 38 -11.75 5.17 -5.42
C GLN A 38 -12.72 5.31 -4.24
N MET A 39 -12.61 4.44 -3.24
CA MET A 39 -13.43 4.53 -2.02
C MET A 39 -13.18 5.85 -1.28
N ALA A 40 -11.94 6.36 -1.26
CA ALA A 40 -11.64 7.66 -0.68
C ALA A 40 -12.28 8.81 -1.48
N SER A 41 -12.27 8.73 -2.81
CA SER A 41 -12.95 9.69 -3.69
C SER A 41 -14.45 9.74 -3.42
N GLU A 42 -15.10 8.57 -3.42
CA GLU A 42 -16.53 8.43 -3.12
C GLU A 42 -16.87 8.96 -1.72
N LYS A 43 -16.04 8.64 -0.73
CA LYS A 43 -16.27 9.05 0.66
C LYS A 43 -16.05 10.54 0.90
N SER A 44 -15.06 11.14 0.24
CA SER A 44 -14.71 12.56 0.41
C SER A 44 -15.42 13.50 -0.56
N CYS A 45 -16.13 12.97 -1.56
CA CYS A 45 -16.68 13.72 -2.69
C CYS A 45 -15.61 14.50 -3.49
N ILE A 46 -14.34 14.11 -3.40
CA ILE A 46 -13.25 14.72 -4.17
C ILE A 46 -12.98 13.87 -5.42
N GLY A 47 -13.00 14.50 -6.60
CA GLY A 47 -12.74 13.85 -7.88
C GLY A 47 -11.41 13.10 -7.96
N MET A 48 -11.40 11.94 -8.63
CA MET A 48 -10.21 11.08 -8.77
C MET A 48 -9.05 11.79 -9.47
N GLU A 49 -9.32 12.75 -10.34
CA GLU A 49 -8.36 13.62 -11.02
C GLU A 49 -7.51 14.44 -10.04
N HIS A 50 -8.06 14.77 -8.86
CA HIS A 50 -7.35 15.49 -7.81
C HIS A 50 -6.59 14.56 -6.87
N LEU A 51 -7.11 13.35 -6.61
CA LEU A 51 -6.51 12.40 -5.67
C LEU A 51 -5.40 11.56 -6.30
N LYS A 52 -5.56 11.09 -7.55
CA LYS A 52 -4.55 10.23 -8.23
C LYS A 52 -3.14 10.82 -8.27
N PRO A 53 -2.94 12.13 -8.51
CA PRO A 53 -1.60 12.71 -8.54
C PRO A 53 -0.85 12.64 -7.20
N VAL A 54 -1.58 12.59 -6.08
CA VAL A 54 -1.04 12.67 -4.71
C VAL A 54 -1.05 11.34 -3.95
N ASP A 55 -1.70 10.28 -4.48
CA ASP A 55 -1.74 8.94 -3.86
C ASP A 55 -0.35 8.34 -3.65
N GLU A 56 -0.11 7.79 -2.45
CA GLU A 56 1.19 7.29 -1.98
C GLU A 56 2.36 8.26 -2.17
N LYS A 57 2.11 9.59 -2.09
CA LYS A 57 3.15 10.62 -2.14
C LYS A 57 3.04 11.58 -0.97
N ARG A 58 4.20 12.01 -0.46
CA ARG A 58 4.27 13.13 0.47
C ARG A 58 4.03 14.45 -0.26
N ALA A 59 3.34 15.39 0.37
CA ALA A 59 3.30 16.76 -0.10
C ALA A 59 4.72 17.37 -0.16
N ASN A 60 4.94 18.24 -1.15
CA ASN A 60 6.21 18.96 -1.29
C ASN A 60 6.22 20.14 -0.30
N PRO A 61 7.19 20.21 0.64
CA PRO A 61 7.22 21.26 1.65
C PRO A 61 7.29 22.71 1.13
N TRP A 62 7.75 22.88 -0.12
CA TRP A 62 7.94 24.19 -0.73
C TRP A 62 6.77 24.62 -1.63
N LEU A 63 5.84 23.70 -1.93
CA LEU A 63 4.73 23.92 -2.86
C LEU A 63 3.40 23.48 -2.23
N TYR A 64 3.19 23.81 -0.96
CA TYR A 64 1.94 23.51 -0.28
C TYR A 64 0.80 24.35 -0.86
N THR A 65 -0.15 23.66 -1.48
CA THR A 65 -1.45 24.24 -1.82
C THR A 65 -2.50 23.62 -0.89
N VAL A 66 -3.22 24.47 -0.16
CA VAL A 66 -4.29 24.07 0.75
C VAL A 66 -5.63 24.37 0.08
N PRO A 67 -6.37 23.35 -0.36
CA PRO A 67 -7.67 23.55 -0.97
C PRO A 67 -8.74 23.68 0.13
N SER A 68 -9.12 24.92 0.45
CA SER A 68 -10.15 25.21 1.47
C SER A 68 -11.48 24.50 1.19
N ASP A 69 -11.84 24.37 -0.08
CA ASP A 69 -13.15 23.88 -0.52
C ASP A 69 -13.39 22.41 -0.17
N TYR A 70 -12.32 21.65 0.12
CA TYR A 70 -12.40 20.25 0.54
C TYR A 70 -12.17 20.03 2.03
N SER A 71 -11.94 21.10 2.81
CA SER A 71 -11.64 21.01 4.24
C SER A 71 -12.92 20.72 5.05
N ASN A 72 -12.91 19.65 5.82
CA ASN A 72 -13.97 19.27 6.75
C ASN A 72 -13.42 18.36 7.87
N GLU A 73 -14.27 17.88 8.76
CA GLU A 73 -13.85 16.99 9.86
C GLU A 73 -13.19 15.68 9.38
N MET A 74 -13.59 15.17 8.22
CA MET A 74 -13.09 13.91 7.67
C MET A 74 -11.77 14.08 6.91
N THR A 75 -11.64 15.12 6.09
CA THR A 75 -10.42 15.41 5.33
C THR A 75 -9.37 16.13 6.18
N GLY A 76 -9.81 16.88 7.20
CA GLY A 76 -9.00 17.77 8.01
C GLY A 76 -8.99 19.19 7.48
N PHE A 77 -8.73 20.14 8.37
CA PHE A 77 -8.70 21.58 8.06
C PHE A 77 -7.27 22.08 7.86
N GLY A 78 -7.08 22.93 6.85
CA GLY A 78 -5.78 23.59 6.62
C GLY A 78 -4.68 22.65 6.09
N LEU A 79 -5.04 21.47 5.60
CA LEU A 79 -4.11 20.45 5.15
C LEU A 79 -3.90 20.47 3.63
N PRO A 80 -2.73 20.05 3.12
CA PRO A 80 -2.57 19.80 1.70
C PRO A 80 -3.36 18.56 1.27
N MET A 81 -3.65 18.46 -0.03
CA MET A 81 -4.45 17.36 -0.61
C MET A 81 -3.88 15.96 -0.29
N ASN A 82 -2.55 15.81 -0.22
CA ASN A 82 -1.90 14.54 0.15
C ASN A 82 -2.33 14.06 1.54
N ASP A 83 -2.38 14.98 2.49
CA ASP A 83 -2.67 14.71 3.90
C ASP A 83 -4.18 14.50 4.09
N MET A 84 -5.00 15.27 3.36
CA MET A 84 -6.44 15.03 3.26
C MET A 84 -6.74 13.62 2.75
N LEU A 85 -6.07 13.21 1.66
CA LEU A 85 -6.22 11.87 1.11
C LEU A 85 -5.79 10.80 2.12
N PHE A 86 -4.68 11.01 2.83
CA PHE A 86 -4.21 10.09 3.86
C PHE A 86 -5.25 9.92 4.98
N ASN A 87 -5.86 11.00 5.46
CA ASN A 87 -6.90 10.95 6.49
C ASN A 87 -8.10 10.12 6.03
N VAL A 88 -8.61 10.38 4.83
CA VAL A 88 -9.77 9.66 4.27
C VAL A 88 -9.43 8.19 4.04
N GLN A 89 -8.28 7.87 3.44
CA GLN A 89 -7.84 6.49 3.24
C GLN A 89 -7.66 5.75 4.56
N SER A 90 -7.12 6.40 5.59
CA SER A 90 -6.95 5.79 6.92
C SER A 90 -8.28 5.41 7.55
N GLN A 91 -9.32 6.24 7.36
CA GLN A 91 -10.68 5.90 7.80
C GLN A 91 -11.27 4.74 6.99
N VAL A 92 -11.08 4.74 5.66
CA VAL A 92 -11.55 3.64 4.79
C VAL A 92 -10.88 2.31 5.19
N ILE A 93 -9.57 2.32 5.43
CA ILE A 93 -8.81 1.14 5.85
C ILE A 93 -9.34 0.57 7.17
N ARG A 94 -9.57 1.43 8.18
CA ARG A 94 -10.17 1.01 9.47
C ARG A 94 -11.56 0.41 9.29
N GLN A 95 -12.42 1.06 8.50
CA GLN A 95 -13.77 0.55 8.22
C GLN A 95 -13.76 -0.80 7.51
N LEU A 96 -12.83 -1.01 6.57
CA LEU A 96 -12.65 -2.30 5.91
C LEU A 96 -12.21 -3.38 6.91
N ALA A 97 -11.23 -3.06 7.77
CA ALA A 97 -10.73 -3.97 8.79
C ALA A 97 -11.79 -4.35 9.84
N ASP A 98 -12.68 -3.42 10.18
CA ASP A 98 -13.81 -3.68 11.09
C ASP A 98 -14.91 -4.54 10.42
N ARG A 99 -15.06 -4.43 9.10
CA ARG A 99 -16.12 -5.12 8.34
C ARG A 99 -15.79 -6.57 8.01
N GLU A 100 -14.59 -6.84 7.50
CA GLU A 100 -14.24 -8.15 6.97
C GLU A 100 -12.75 -8.47 6.98
N SER A 101 -12.42 -9.75 6.86
CA SER A 101 -11.05 -10.20 6.63
C SER A 101 -10.63 -9.80 5.21
N CYS A 102 -9.44 -9.23 5.06
CA CYS A 102 -8.97 -8.75 3.76
C CYS A 102 -7.44 -8.60 3.69
N ILE A 103 -6.94 -8.46 2.46
CA ILE A 103 -5.58 -8.04 2.18
C ILE A 103 -5.57 -6.58 1.73
N ILE A 104 -4.69 -5.76 2.28
CA ILE A 104 -4.58 -4.32 1.96
C ILE A 104 -3.17 -3.99 1.45
N VAL A 105 -3.06 -3.41 0.26
CA VAL A 105 -1.77 -3.16 -0.40
C VAL A 105 -1.35 -1.68 -0.34
N GLY A 106 -0.36 -1.38 0.51
CA GLY A 106 0.25 -0.05 0.67
C GLY A 106 -0.50 0.90 1.60
N ARG A 107 -0.37 2.21 1.35
CA ARG A 107 -1.11 3.31 2.03
C ARG A 107 -0.93 3.31 3.55
N CYS A 108 0.26 2.89 3.99
CA CYS A 108 0.61 2.76 5.41
C CYS A 108 -0.38 1.92 6.23
N ALA A 109 -1.09 0.97 5.59
CA ALA A 109 -2.14 0.20 6.25
C ALA A 109 -1.63 -0.53 7.52
N ASP A 110 -0.38 -0.97 7.51
CA ASP A 110 0.31 -1.57 8.65
C ASP A 110 0.40 -0.62 9.87
N SER A 111 0.68 0.66 9.64
CA SER A 111 0.75 1.67 10.71
C SER A 111 -0.64 2.20 11.07
N VAL A 112 -1.54 2.39 10.09
CA VAL A 112 -2.93 2.82 10.31
C VAL A 112 -3.68 1.84 11.22
N LEU A 113 -3.37 0.54 11.10
CA LEU A 113 -3.99 -0.54 11.86
C LEU A 113 -3.10 -1.07 12.99
N GLU A 114 -2.07 -0.34 13.43
CA GLU A 114 -1.10 -0.84 14.42
C GLU A 114 -1.74 -1.18 15.78
N SER A 115 -2.85 -0.54 16.14
CA SER A 115 -3.61 -0.84 17.35
C SER A 115 -4.57 -2.03 17.23
N TYR A 116 -4.71 -2.63 16.03
CA TYR A 116 -5.61 -3.75 15.80
C TYR A 116 -4.93 -5.09 16.15
N PRO A 117 -5.61 -6.00 16.88
CA PRO A 117 -4.99 -7.21 17.40
C PRO A 117 -4.71 -8.31 16.37
N ASN A 118 -5.35 -8.28 15.19
CA ASN A 118 -5.27 -9.35 14.17
C ASN A 118 -4.77 -8.84 12.82
N VAL A 119 -3.72 -8.03 12.85
CA VAL A 119 -3.04 -7.51 11.67
C VAL A 119 -1.68 -8.17 11.53
N ILE A 120 -1.38 -8.64 10.33
CA ILE A 120 -0.05 -9.16 9.98
C ILE A 120 0.49 -8.31 8.83
N SER A 121 1.65 -7.72 9.03
CA SER A 121 2.31 -6.84 8.08
C SER A 121 3.42 -7.56 7.32
N VAL A 122 3.33 -7.52 5.99
CA VAL A 122 4.25 -8.22 5.08
C VAL A 122 4.90 -7.20 4.16
N PHE A 123 6.21 -7.29 3.96
CA PHE A 123 6.92 -6.50 2.96
C PHE A 123 7.50 -7.38 1.85
N ILE A 124 7.14 -7.10 0.60
CA ILE A 124 7.66 -7.81 -0.57
C ILE A 124 8.79 -7.02 -1.23
N ARG A 125 9.97 -7.64 -1.28
CA ARG A 125 11.15 -7.12 -1.98
C ARG A 125 11.60 -8.05 -3.09
N ALA A 126 12.41 -7.51 -4.00
CA ALA A 126 13.10 -8.27 -5.05
C ALA A 126 14.44 -7.60 -5.38
N ASN A 127 15.37 -8.34 -5.99
CA ASN A 127 16.59 -7.76 -6.52
C ASN A 127 16.30 -6.83 -7.72
N MET A 128 17.18 -5.87 -7.98
CA MET A 128 16.97 -4.88 -9.06
C MET A 128 16.81 -5.54 -10.46
N PRO A 129 17.61 -6.55 -10.85
CA PRO A 129 17.47 -7.18 -12.17
C PRO A 129 16.09 -7.77 -12.44
N GLU A 130 15.50 -8.53 -11.50
CA GLU A 130 14.16 -9.11 -11.68
C GLU A 130 13.08 -8.04 -11.74
N ARG A 131 13.25 -6.97 -10.94
CA ARG A 131 12.32 -5.84 -10.96
C ARG A 131 12.36 -5.11 -12.30
N ILE A 132 13.56 -4.85 -12.83
CA ILE A 132 13.73 -4.24 -14.16
C ILE A 132 13.05 -5.11 -15.20
N LYS A 133 13.37 -6.41 -15.25
CA LYS A 133 12.77 -7.37 -16.19
C LYS A 133 11.25 -7.34 -16.16
N ARG A 134 10.65 -7.46 -14.96
CA ARG A 134 9.18 -7.43 -14.82
C ARG A 134 8.58 -6.10 -15.28
N ILE A 135 9.25 -4.97 -15.05
CA ILE A 135 8.75 -3.65 -15.46
C ILE A 135 8.92 -3.43 -16.97
N THR A 136 10.03 -3.83 -17.56
CA THR A 136 10.24 -3.73 -19.01
C THR A 136 9.21 -4.55 -19.77
N GLU A 137 8.95 -5.79 -19.33
CA GLU A 137 7.94 -6.67 -19.94
C GLU A 137 6.52 -6.10 -19.81
N ARG A 138 6.17 -5.57 -18.63
CA ARG A 138 4.82 -5.07 -18.37
C ARG A 138 4.50 -3.74 -19.04
N GLN A 139 5.50 -2.87 -19.22
CA GLN A 139 5.29 -1.50 -19.71
C GLN A 139 5.88 -1.23 -21.09
N ASN A 140 6.58 -2.22 -21.68
CA ASN A 140 7.26 -2.09 -22.97
C ASN A 140 8.21 -0.87 -23.03
N ILE A 141 9.07 -0.74 -22.02
CA ILE A 141 10.07 0.33 -21.89
C ILE A 141 11.48 -0.25 -21.78
N SER A 142 12.50 0.57 -22.00
CA SER A 142 13.90 0.14 -21.87
C SER A 142 14.29 -0.16 -20.42
N SER A 143 15.34 -0.98 -20.23
CA SER A 143 15.88 -1.29 -18.90
C SER A 143 16.27 -0.04 -18.11
N ARG A 144 16.81 0.99 -18.79
CA ARG A 144 17.20 2.27 -18.17
C ARG A 144 15.98 3.06 -17.69
N GLU A 145 14.92 3.13 -18.49
CA GLU A 145 13.67 3.77 -18.11
C GLU A 145 13.00 3.03 -16.95
N ALA A 146 12.98 1.70 -17.00
CA ALA A 146 12.45 0.85 -15.94
C ALA A 146 13.19 1.06 -14.62
N GLU A 147 14.52 1.08 -14.63
CA GLU A 147 15.34 1.33 -13.43
C GLU A 147 15.06 2.73 -12.84
N SER A 148 14.99 3.76 -13.68
CA SER A 148 14.68 5.13 -13.27
C SER A 148 13.28 5.21 -12.63
N LEU A 149 12.28 4.59 -13.26
CA LEU A 149 10.92 4.52 -12.76
C LEU A 149 10.85 3.78 -11.41
N ILE A 150 11.55 2.64 -11.30
CA ILE A 150 11.67 1.86 -10.06
C ILE A 150 12.22 2.74 -8.93
N LYS A 151 13.37 3.39 -9.15
CA LYS A 151 14.02 4.25 -8.15
C LYS A 151 13.10 5.39 -7.73
N LYS A 152 12.41 6.03 -8.68
CA LYS A 152 11.46 7.11 -8.42
C LYS A 152 10.28 6.62 -7.56
N ARG A 153 9.64 5.51 -7.92
CA ARG A 153 8.47 4.99 -7.21
C ARG A 153 8.79 4.49 -5.81
N ASP A 154 9.94 3.84 -5.62
CA ASP A 154 10.40 3.42 -4.30
C ASP A 154 10.71 4.65 -3.42
N LYS A 155 11.35 5.69 -3.99
CA LYS A 155 11.62 6.94 -3.28
C LYS A 155 10.32 7.63 -2.85
N ASP A 156 9.34 7.73 -3.74
CA ASP A 156 8.03 8.34 -3.44
C ASP A 156 7.34 7.59 -2.27
N ARG A 157 7.29 6.25 -2.34
CA ARG A 157 6.71 5.41 -1.28
C ARG A 157 7.46 5.51 0.04
N SER A 158 8.78 5.56 0.00
CA SER A 158 9.60 5.72 1.19
C SER A 158 9.39 7.08 1.84
N LEU A 159 9.35 8.17 1.06
CA LEU A 159 9.11 9.51 1.57
C LEU A 159 7.70 9.66 2.17
N TYR A 160 6.71 9.07 1.50
CA TYR A 160 5.33 9.03 1.99
C TYR A 160 5.21 8.26 3.30
N TYR A 161 5.69 7.01 3.33
CA TYR A 161 5.58 6.14 4.51
C TYR A 161 6.36 6.70 5.71
N ASN A 162 7.59 7.18 5.50
CA ASN A 162 8.40 7.75 6.58
C ASN A 162 7.88 9.11 7.08
N PHE A 163 6.94 9.75 6.37
CA PHE A 163 6.32 10.99 6.79
C PHE A 163 5.08 10.74 7.64
N PHE A 164 4.24 9.77 7.24
CA PHE A 164 2.99 9.46 7.92
C PHE A 164 3.14 8.41 9.03
N THR A 165 4.33 7.85 9.23
CA THR A 165 4.59 6.82 10.24
C THR A 165 5.93 7.08 10.93
N ASP A 166 6.07 6.61 12.16
CA ASP A 166 7.34 6.62 12.89
C ASP A 166 8.30 5.49 12.46
N LYS A 167 7.89 4.68 11.47
CA LYS A 167 8.61 3.53 10.95
C LYS A 167 9.49 3.90 9.76
N LYS A 168 10.27 2.92 9.26
CA LYS A 168 11.16 3.11 8.10
C LYS A 168 10.77 2.14 6.99
N TRP A 169 10.33 2.70 5.86
CA TRP A 169 9.87 1.92 4.72
C TRP A 169 10.93 0.91 4.24
N GLY A 170 10.52 -0.35 4.10
CA GLY A 170 11.38 -1.45 3.65
C GLY A 170 12.44 -1.93 4.65
N ARG A 171 12.41 -1.44 5.90
CA ARG A 171 13.22 -1.99 7.00
C ARG A 171 12.51 -3.18 7.63
N ALA A 172 13.25 -4.23 7.98
CA ALA A 172 12.66 -5.46 8.50
C ALA A 172 11.90 -5.23 9.81
N GLU A 173 12.41 -4.32 10.64
CA GLU A 173 11.83 -3.94 11.93
C GLU A 173 10.48 -3.21 11.80
N SER A 174 10.11 -2.76 10.60
CA SER A 174 8.83 -2.09 10.35
C SER A 174 7.70 -3.06 9.98
N TYR A 175 8.00 -4.34 9.76
CA TYR A 175 7.05 -5.35 9.32
C TYR A 175 7.23 -6.65 10.11
N ASP A 176 6.17 -7.45 10.22
CA ASP A 176 6.27 -8.76 10.86
C ASP A 176 7.08 -9.73 10.00
N ILE A 177 6.94 -9.63 8.67
CA ILE A 177 7.60 -10.54 7.71
C ILE A 177 8.10 -9.77 6.49
N VAL A 178 9.33 -10.08 6.06
CA VAL A 178 9.89 -9.60 4.79
C VAL A 178 10.16 -10.78 3.86
N LEU A 179 9.53 -10.79 2.68
CA LEU A 179 9.69 -11.84 1.68
C LEU A 179 10.48 -11.33 0.47
N ASN A 180 11.44 -12.14 0.02
CA ASN A 180 12.20 -11.87 -1.20
C ASN A 180 11.65 -12.71 -2.36
N SER A 181 10.85 -12.08 -3.23
CA SER A 181 10.19 -12.75 -4.35
C SER A 181 11.16 -13.17 -5.46
N THR A 182 12.38 -12.61 -5.52
CA THR A 182 13.43 -13.13 -6.39
C THR A 182 13.82 -14.56 -6.03
N THR A 183 13.95 -14.83 -4.73
CA THR A 183 14.41 -16.14 -4.24
C THR A 183 13.25 -17.12 -4.10
N LEU A 184 12.11 -16.63 -3.63
CA LEU A 184 10.95 -17.47 -3.33
C LEU A 184 10.05 -17.69 -4.55
N GLY A 185 10.05 -16.78 -5.53
CA GLY A 185 9.02 -16.74 -6.57
C GLY A 185 7.69 -16.23 -6.04
N VAL A 186 6.70 -16.09 -6.92
CA VAL A 186 5.34 -15.62 -6.57
C VAL A 186 4.61 -16.67 -5.75
N ASP A 187 4.57 -17.92 -6.23
CA ASP A 187 3.78 -19.00 -5.63
C ASP A 187 4.17 -19.28 -4.18
N ARG A 188 5.48 -19.34 -3.88
CA ARG A 188 5.93 -19.55 -2.51
C ARG A 188 5.61 -18.36 -1.60
N CYS A 189 5.71 -17.12 -2.11
CA CYS A 189 5.28 -15.95 -1.34
C CYS A 189 3.78 -16.04 -0.99
N VAL A 190 2.95 -16.44 -1.96
CA VAL A 190 1.51 -16.65 -1.76
C VAL A 190 1.24 -17.72 -0.70
N GLN A 191 1.88 -18.88 -0.80
CA GLN A 191 1.76 -19.97 0.17
C GLN A 191 2.14 -19.52 1.59
N ILE A 192 3.24 -18.79 1.73
CA ILE A 192 3.68 -18.24 3.01
C ILE A 192 2.60 -17.30 3.55
N ILE A 193 2.13 -16.32 2.75
CA ILE A 193 1.10 -15.37 3.18
C ILE A 193 -0.19 -16.09 3.61
N CYS A 194 -0.65 -17.08 2.84
CA CYS A 194 -1.85 -17.83 3.17
C CYS A 194 -1.69 -18.64 4.47
N SER A 195 -0.48 -19.13 4.76
CA SER A 195 -0.19 -19.85 6.01
C SER A 195 -0.19 -18.97 7.27
N LEU A 196 -0.09 -17.64 7.12
CA LEU A 196 -0.16 -16.69 8.23
C LEU A 196 -1.59 -16.53 8.76
N VAL A 197 -2.59 -16.79 7.92
CA VAL A 197 -3.98 -16.81 8.35
C VAL A 197 -4.23 -18.14 9.05
N LYS A 198 -4.53 -18.08 10.35
CA LYS A 198 -4.98 -19.26 11.08
C LYS A 198 -6.23 -19.80 10.39
N LYS A 199 -6.14 -21.00 9.81
CA LYS A 199 -7.35 -21.74 9.44
C LYS A 199 -8.13 -21.99 10.72
N THR A 200 -9.35 -21.50 10.79
CA THR A 200 -10.33 -21.99 11.75
C THR A 200 -10.52 -23.47 11.43
N VAL A 201 -10.00 -24.35 12.29
CA VAL A 201 -10.40 -25.76 12.33
C VAL A 201 -11.72 -25.83 13.09
#